data_AF-A0A4Y5SKT7-F1
#
_entry.id   AF-A0A4Y5SKT7-F1
#
_cell.length_a   1.000
_cell.length_b   1.000
_cell.length_c   1.000
_cell.angle_alpha   90.00
_cell.angle_beta   90.00
_cell.angle_gamma   90.00
#
_symmetry.space_group_name_H-M   'P 1'
#
loop_
_entity.id
_entity.type
_entity.pdbx_description
1 polymer ?
#
loop_
_entity_poly.entity_id
_entity_poly.type
_entity_poly.pdbx_seq_one_letter_code
_entity_poly.pdbx_strand_id
1 'polypeptide(L)'
;MKVRLGYPDRIVEVDDKTVRVFRGRLVSAPLSEVVSYYLRGDGLLPPAVREIAQDIVGVLLRTGELKGEYPGVAGQVHGLSR
;
A
#
# COMPACT_ATOMS: atom_id res chain seq x y z
N MET A 1 2.19 -9.38 9.97
CA MET A 1 2.74 -9.76 8.66
C MET A 1 3.83 -8.78 8.22
N LYS A 2 4.74 -9.19 7.33
CA LYS A 2 5.73 -8.31 6.67
C LYS A 2 5.82 -8.60 5.16
N VAL A 3 5.49 -7.62 4.31
CA VAL A 3 5.76 -7.63 2.87
C VAL A 3 6.92 -6.68 2.59
N ARG A 4 7.81 -7.05 1.66
CA ARG A 4 8.93 -6.22 1.24
C ARG A 4 8.94 -6.03 -0.26
N LEU A 5 9.07 -4.77 -0.70
CA LEU A 5 9.23 -4.40 -2.10
C LEU A 5 10.60 -3.75 -2.28
N GLY A 6 11.37 -4.29 -3.23
CA GLY A 6 12.65 -3.73 -3.64
C GLY A 6 12.48 -2.87 -4.88
N TYR A 7 12.96 -1.64 -4.82
CA TYR A 7 13.10 -0.74 -5.97
C TYR A 7 14.61 -0.45 -6.17
N PRO A 8 15.02 -0.01 -7.37
CA PRO A 8 16.43 0.35 -7.61
C PRO A 8 16.98 1.42 -6.65
N ASP A 9 16.12 2.34 -6.18
CA ASP A 9 16.52 3.49 -5.37
C ASP A 9 15.96 3.49 -3.93
N ARG A 10 15.11 2.52 -3.58
CA ARG A 10 14.44 2.46 -2.27
C ARG A 10 14.00 1.06 -1.87
N ILE A 11 13.80 0.85 -0.58
CA ILE A 11 13.20 -0.37 -0.04
C ILE A 11 11.91 0.00 0.69
N VAL A 12 10.88 -0.81 0.51
CA VAL A 12 9.58 -0.64 1.17
C VAL A 12 9.31 -1.86 2.03
N GLU A 13 9.00 -1.64 3.30
CA GLU A 13 8.50 -2.67 4.21
C GLU A 13 7.08 -2.30 4.61
N VAL A 14 6.15 -3.24 4.44
CA VAL A 14 4.78 -3.12 4.87
C VAL A 14 4.58 -4.12 6.00
N ASP A 15 4.23 -3.62 7.18
CA ASP A 15 3.69 -4.45 8.25
C ASP A 15 2.16 -4.27 8.37
N ASP A 16 1.53 -4.96 9.32
CA ASP A 16 0.06 -4.96 9.48
C ASP A 16 -0.54 -3.56 9.63
N LYS A 17 0.23 -2.57 10.10
CA LYS A 17 -0.28 -1.24 10.41
C LYS A 17 0.43 -0.12 9.68
N THR A 18 1.63 -0.36 9.18
CA THR A 18 2.57 0.70 8.77
C THR A 18 3.28 0.33 7.48
N VAL A 19 3.33 1.29 6.57
CA VAL A 19 4.23 1.29 5.43
C VAL A 19 5.47 2.09 5.79
N ARG A 20 6.65 1.53 5.56
CA ARG A 20 7.95 2.20 5.71
C ARG A 20 8.67 2.21 4.38
N VAL A 21 9.16 3.38 3.99
CA VAL A 21 9.94 3.60 2.77
C VAL A 21 11.29 4.14 3.18
N PHE A 22 12.36 3.48 2.73
CA PHE A 22 13.72 3.93 2.94
C PHE A 22 14.33 4.37 1.60
N ARG A 23 14.60 5.67 1.47
CA ARG A 23 15.23 6.30 0.30
C ARG A 23 16.21 7.38 0.75
N GLY A 24 17.35 6.97 1.31
CA GLY A 24 18.30 7.87 1.99
C GLY A 24 17.78 8.49 3.30
N ARG A 25 16.46 8.49 3.52
CA ARG A 25 15.76 8.78 4.77
C ARG A 25 14.61 7.81 4.95
N LEU A 26 14.26 7.54 6.20
CA LEU A 26 13.09 6.74 6.55
C LEU A 26 11.84 7.62 6.54
N VAL A 27 10.83 7.19 5.79
CA VAL A 27 9.49 7.79 5.76
C VAL A 27 8.49 6.70 6.07
N SER A 28 7.45 7.01 6.85
CA SER A 28 6.40 6.04 7.16
C SER A 28 5.01 6.64 7.08
N ALA A 29 4.03 5.79 6.82
CA ALA A 29 2.62 6.15 6.86
C ALA A 29 1.79 4.95 7.36
N PRO A 30 0.61 5.20 7.97
CA PRO A 30 -0.32 4.12 8.30
C PRO A 30 -0.77 3.38 7.03
N LEU A 31 -0.85 2.05 7.09
CA LEU A 31 -1.36 1.24 5.97
C LEU A 31 -2.81 1.61 5.64
N SER A 32 -3.62 1.95 6.64
CA SER A 32 -4.99 2.40 6.46
C SER A 32 -5.11 3.67 5.61
N GLU A 33 -4.17 4.62 5.77
CA GLU A 33 -4.10 5.84 4.97
C GLU A 33 -3.67 5.53 3.53
N VAL A 34 -2.75 4.57 3.35
CA VAL A 34 -2.33 4.12 2.02
C VAL A 34 -3.48 3.46 1.26
N VAL A 35 -4.25 2.62 1.94
CA VAL A 35 -5.46 2.00 1.37
C VAL A 35 -6.53 3.06 1.11
N SER A 36 -6.77 3.98 2.05
CA SER A 36 -7.72 5.10 1.86
C SER A 36 -7.37 5.92 0.61
N TYR A 37 -6.10 6.28 0.47
CA TYR A 37 -5.61 7.04 -0.67
C TYR A 37 -5.81 6.30 -1.98
N TYR A 38 -5.50 5.00 -2.00
CA TYR A 38 -5.73 4.17 -3.19
C TYR A 38 -7.22 4.11 -3.59
N LEU A 39 -8.13 3.97 -2.62
CA LEU A 39 -9.56 3.82 -2.87
C LEU A 39 -10.27 5.12 -3.20
N ARG A 40 -9.92 6.21 -2.51
CA ARG A 40 -10.67 7.48 -2.54
C ARG A 40 -9.91 8.65 -3.16
N GLY A 41 -8.61 8.46 -3.45
CA GLY A 41 -7.72 9.56 -3.85
C GLY A 41 -7.43 10.55 -2.71
N ASP A 42 -7.85 10.23 -1.48
CA ASP A 42 -7.77 11.09 -0.31
C ASP A 42 -6.93 10.43 0.80
N GLY A 43 -6.07 11.22 1.43
CA GLY A 43 -5.13 10.76 2.45
C GLY A 43 -3.88 11.63 2.56
N LEU A 44 -3.46 11.89 3.80
CA LEU A 44 -2.25 12.64 4.12
C LEU A 44 -1.03 11.73 4.03
N LEU A 45 -0.63 11.39 2.80
CA LEU A 45 0.56 10.59 2.54
C LEU A 45 1.77 11.46 2.20
N PRO A 46 2.94 11.17 2.81
CA PRO A 46 4.21 11.70 2.32
C PRO A 46 4.42 11.34 0.84
N PRO A 47 5.05 12.23 0.03
CA PRO A 47 5.25 11.99 -1.40
C PRO A 47 5.90 10.64 -1.73
N ALA A 48 6.91 10.24 -0.95
CA ALA A 48 7.62 8.97 -1.14
C ALA A 48 6.75 7.72 -0.95
N VAL A 49 5.67 7.81 -0.15
CA VAL A 49 4.69 6.73 0.04
C VAL A 49 3.60 6.82 -1.03
N ARG A 50 3.18 8.03 -1.38
CA ARG A 50 2.17 8.28 -2.41
C ARG A 50 2.55 7.70 -3.77
N GLU A 51 3.82 7.87 -4.16
CA GLU A 51 4.39 7.35 -5.42
C GLU A 51 4.25 5.84 -5.59
N ILE A 52 4.22 5.08 -4.49
CA ILE A 52 4.23 3.61 -4.48
C ILE A 52 2.94 2.99 -3.93
N ALA A 53 1.93 3.81 -3.62
CA ALA A 53 0.69 3.36 -2.97
C ALA A 53 -0.05 2.30 -3.81
N GLN A 54 -0.04 2.46 -5.14
CA GLN A 54 -0.64 1.48 -6.05
C GLN A 54 0.07 0.12 -6.02
N ASP A 55 1.41 0.10 -5.98
CA ASP A 55 2.18 -1.14 -5.91
C ASP A 55 1.94 -1.89 -4.60
N ILE A 56 1.92 -1.15 -3.48
CA ILE A 56 1.65 -1.71 -2.14
C ILE A 56 0.29 -2.40 -2.14
N VAL A 57 -0.77 -1.69 -2.52
CA VAL A 57 -2.12 -2.25 -2.53
C VAL A 57 -2.24 -3.39 -3.54
N GLY A 58 -1.63 -3.24 -4.72
CA GLY A 58 -1.62 -4.26 -5.76
C GLY A 58 -0.97 -5.56 -5.31
N VAL A 59 0.13 -5.52 -4.55
CA VAL A 59 0.77 -6.72 -4.00
C VAL A 59 -0.11 -7.35 -2.92
N LEU A 60 -0.60 -6.55 -1.97
CA LEU A 60 -1.46 -7.05 -0.90
C LEU A 60 -2.76 -7.70 -1.42
N LEU A 61 -3.30 -7.19 -2.53
CA LEU A 61 -4.42 -7.79 -3.23
C LEU A 61 -4.09 -9.16 -3.81
N ARG A 62 -2.95 -9.28 -4.50
CA ARG A 62 -2.52 -10.54 -5.14
C ARG A 62 -2.17 -11.61 -4.12
N THR A 63 -1.57 -11.23 -3.00
CA THR A 63 -1.24 -12.16 -1.91
C THR A 63 -2.46 -12.53 -1.07
N GLY A 64 -3.62 -11.88 -1.29
CA GLY A 64 -4.86 -12.13 -0.56
C GLY A 64 -4.90 -11.48 0.83
N GLU A 65 -3.90 -10.66 1.14
CA GLU A 65 -3.65 -10.11 2.48
C GLU A 65 -4.53 -8.91 2.83
N LEU A 66 -5.23 -8.34 1.84
CA LEU A 66 -6.27 -7.33 2.06
C LEU A 66 -7.66 -7.93 2.36
N LYS A 67 -7.83 -9.27 2.30
CA LYS A 67 -9.13 -9.91 2.57
C LYS A 67 -9.36 -9.99 4.09
N GLY A 68 -10.07 -9.01 4.63
CA GLY A 68 -10.61 -9.08 6.00
C GLY A 68 -10.82 -7.72 6.66
N GLU A 69 -9.88 -6.78 6.50
CA GLU A 69 -9.90 -5.49 7.22
C GLU A 69 -10.40 -4.30 6.38
N TYR A 70 -10.44 -4.43 5.05
CA TYR A 70 -10.83 -3.35 4.13
C TYR A 70 -11.93 -3.80 3.17
N PRO A 71 -13.21 -3.85 3.61
CA PRO A 71 -14.32 -4.41 2.82
C PRO A 71 -14.57 -3.71 1.48
N GLY A 72 -14.20 -2.42 1.34
CA GLY A 72 -14.30 -1.67 0.09
C GLY A 72 -13.35 -2.16 -1.01
N VAL A 73 -12.28 -2.87 -0.65
CA VAL A 73 -11.27 -3.36 -1.59
C VAL A 73 -11.81 -4.55 -2.40
N ALA A 74 -12.61 -5.44 -1.79
CA ALA A 74 -13.13 -6.64 -2.45
C ALA A 74 -14.05 -6.33 -3.65
N GLY A 75 -14.80 -5.22 -3.60
CA GLY A 75 -15.66 -4.78 -4.70
C GLY A 75 -14.88 -4.28 -5.93
N GLN A 76 -13.66 -3.78 -5.74
CA GLN A 76 -12.84 -3.20 -6.81
C GLN A 76 -12.00 -4.26 -7.55
N VAL A 77 -11.63 -5.36 -6.88
CA VAL A 77 -10.93 -6.51 -7.50
C VAL A 77 -11.77 -7.15 -8.61
N HIS A 78 -13.10 -7.15 -8.47
CA HIS A 78 -14.02 -7.64 -9.51
C HIS A 78 -14.09 -6.74 -10.76
N GLY A 79 -13.62 -5.48 -10.68
CA GLY A 79 -13.62 -4.54 -11.80
C GLY A 79 -12.38 -4.58 -12.69
N LEU A 80 -11.31 -5.27 -12.26
CA LEU A 80 -10.02 -5.35 -12.96
C LEU A 80 -9.86 -6.62 -13.82
N SER A 81 -10.91 -7.44 -13.92
CA SER A 81 -10.95 -8.67 -14.73
C SER A 81 -11.55 -8.48 -16.13
N ARG A 82 -11.34 -7.33 -16.79
CA ARG A 82 -11.72 -7.11 -18.19
C ARG A 82 -10.54 -6.65 -19.02
#